data_AF-A0A2G5KAK0-F1
#
_entry.id   AF-A0A2G5KAK0-F1
#
_cell.length_a   1.000
_cell.length_b   1.000
_cell.length_c   1.000
_cell.angle_alpha   90.00
_cell.angle_beta   90.00
_cell.angle_gamma   90.00
#
_symmetry.space_group_name_H-M   'P 1'
#
loop_
_entity.id
_entity.type
_entity.pdbx_description
1 polymer ?
#
loop_
_entity_poly.entity_id
_entity_poly.type
_entity_poly.pdbx_seq_one_letter_code
_entity_poly.pdbx_strand_id
1 'polypeptide(L)'
;MITPAQLRADAGQLAAGFPALLARAQHLVASLNIGSHGRKRAGVGDEFWQYRPAISGDSRSAIDWRRSARTDAQFIRQMEWQSAQTVHFWVDSGASMDFSSDVNLETKSSRATVLALALAILLSRAGERVGLLSDPRPAKSGESQIQKIAQTLANIGDKDDYAYPPQKALPNGSRAILISDFMGEWEPLVQAISKTADQNVSGCLVQVLDPSELSFPFKGRVIFESMKSSLNFETLRANSLRDEYIQKLAERQDALRSLARKSGWRYYTHNTDSAVQSAFLWLYNATEQGAAR
;
A
#
# COMPACT_ATOMS: atom_id res chain seq x y z
N MET A 1 6.32 -9.10 33.17
CA MET A 1 4.88 -9.30 33.35
C MET A 1 4.22 -8.95 32.03
N ILE A 2 3.39 -9.83 31.46
CA ILE A 2 2.72 -9.55 30.17
C ILE A 2 1.58 -8.56 30.45
N THR A 3 1.53 -7.44 29.74
CA THR A 3 0.51 -6.41 29.97
C THR A 3 -0.82 -6.77 29.29
N PRO A 4 -1.98 -6.29 29.78
CA PRO A 4 -3.26 -6.53 29.13
C PRO A 4 -3.33 -6.01 27.68
N ALA A 5 -2.53 -5.00 27.33
CA ALA A 5 -2.42 -4.50 25.96
C ALA A 5 -1.64 -5.48 25.05
N GLN A 6 -0.54 -6.04 25.56
CA GLN A 6 0.24 -7.08 24.86
C GLN A 6 -0.59 -8.34 24.60
N LEU A 7 -1.32 -8.85 25.61
CA LEU A 7 -2.21 -10.00 25.44
C LEU A 7 -3.32 -9.75 24.40
N ARG A 8 -3.80 -8.51 24.26
CA ARG A 8 -4.81 -8.15 23.26
C ARG A 8 -4.22 -8.06 21.85
N ALA A 9 -3.03 -7.47 21.69
CA ALA A 9 -2.32 -7.45 20.42
C ALA A 9 -2.04 -8.87 19.92
N ASP A 10 -1.51 -9.72 20.81
CA ASP A 10 -1.23 -11.12 20.50
C ASP A 10 -2.51 -11.89 20.14
N ALA A 11 -3.61 -11.68 20.88
CA ALA A 11 -4.90 -12.30 20.57
C ALA A 11 -5.50 -11.80 19.23
N GLY A 12 -5.33 -10.52 18.90
CA GLY A 12 -5.75 -9.95 17.62
C GLY A 12 -4.96 -10.52 16.43
N GLN A 13 -3.63 -10.63 16.57
CA GLN A 13 -2.77 -11.28 15.57
C GLN A 13 -3.10 -12.76 15.39
N LEU A 14 -3.39 -13.47 16.50
CA LEU A 14 -3.77 -14.89 16.46
C LEU A 14 -5.18 -15.12 15.90
N ALA A 15 -6.14 -14.24 16.18
CA ALA A 15 -7.51 -14.34 15.70
C ALA A 15 -7.65 -13.99 14.22
N ALA A 16 -6.85 -13.05 13.72
CA ALA A 16 -6.81 -12.66 12.31
C ALA A 16 -5.71 -13.43 11.54
N GLY A 17 -5.68 -14.75 11.70
CA GLY A 17 -4.70 -15.60 11.00
C GLY A 17 -4.64 -15.29 9.49
N PHE A 18 -3.45 -15.42 8.92
CA PHE A 18 -3.15 -14.99 7.55
C PHE A 18 -4.20 -15.36 6.46
N PRO A 19 -4.73 -16.61 6.41
CA PRO A 19 -5.80 -16.96 5.47
C PRO A 19 -7.07 -16.10 5.60
N ALA A 20 -7.41 -15.68 6.83
CA ALA A 20 -8.57 -14.83 7.09
C ALA A 20 -8.36 -13.42 6.53
N LEU A 21 -7.17 -12.82 6.70
CA LEU A 21 -6.83 -11.51 6.13
C LEU A 21 -6.87 -11.53 4.60
N LEU A 22 -6.32 -12.59 3.99
CA LEU A 22 -6.38 -12.77 2.53
C LEU A 22 -7.82 -12.92 2.03
N ALA A 23 -8.64 -13.74 2.70
CA ALA A 23 -10.05 -13.89 2.36
C ALA A 23 -10.81 -12.56 2.48
N ARG A 24 -10.53 -11.78 3.54
CA ARG A 24 -11.12 -10.44 3.74
C ARG A 24 -10.74 -9.47 2.63
N ALA A 25 -9.48 -9.49 2.19
CA ALA A 25 -9.02 -8.72 1.04
C ALA A 25 -9.72 -9.14 -0.27
N GLN A 26 -9.88 -10.45 -0.50
CA GLN A 26 -10.64 -10.97 -1.65
C GLN A 26 -12.10 -10.54 -1.62
N HIS A 27 -12.76 -10.62 -0.46
CA HIS A 27 -14.14 -10.16 -0.27
C HIS A 27 -14.27 -8.65 -0.51
N LEU A 28 -13.33 -7.84 -0.01
CA LEU A 28 -13.30 -6.41 -0.26
C LEU A 28 -13.26 -6.11 -1.77
N VAL A 29 -12.33 -6.74 -2.50
CA VAL A 29 -12.22 -6.58 -3.95
C VAL A 29 -13.49 -7.03 -4.68
N ALA A 30 -14.06 -8.17 -4.29
CA ALA A 30 -15.29 -8.69 -4.89
C ALA A 30 -16.49 -7.76 -4.65
N SER A 31 -16.60 -7.16 -3.45
CA SER A 31 -17.72 -6.28 -3.10
C SER A 31 -17.76 -4.96 -3.88
N LEU A 32 -16.61 -4.49 -4.37
CA LEU A 32 -16.50 -3.17 -4.98
C LEU A 32 -16.78 -3.15 -6.49
N ASN A 33 -16.95 -4.31 -7.14
CA ASN A 33 -17.26 -4.43 -8.58
C ASN A 33 -16.48 -3.45 -9.48
N ILE A 34 -15.20 -3.22 -9.16
CA ILE A 34 -14.34 -2.32 -9.92
C ILE A 34 -14.04 -3.00 -11.25
N GLY A 35 -14.69 -2.51 -12.31
CA GLY A 35 -14.51 -3.04 -13.66
C GLY A 35 -13.04 -2.94 -14.09
N SER A 36 -12.58 -3.91 -14.88
CA SER A 36 -11.22 -4.02 -15.42
C SER A 36 -10.93 -2.90 -16.43
N HIS A 37 -10.80 -1.67 -15.95
CA HIS A 37 -10.38 -0.52 -16.77
C HIS A 37 -8.88 -0.31 -16.57
N GLY A 38 -8.10 -1.21 -17.15
CA GLY A 38 -6.68 -1.01 -17.39
C GLY A 38 -6.47 -0.01 -18.53
N ARG A 39 -5.38 0.75 -18.44
CA ARG A 39 -4.99 1.83 -19.35
C ARG A 39 -4.71 1.32 -20.76
N LYS A 40 -5.64 1.52 -21.68
CA LYS A 40 -5.49 1.11 -23.08
C LYS A 40 -4.59 2.09 -23.85
N ARG A 41 -3.37 1.66 -24.21
CA ARG A 41 -2.49 2.34 -25.19
C ARG A 41 -2.14 1.34 -26.31
N ALA A 42 -1.97 1.79 -27.54
CA ALA A 42 -1.63 0.91 -28.67
C ALA A 42 -0.14 0.49 -28.67
N GLY A 43 0.17 -0.79 -28.93
CA GLY A 43 1.55 -1.29 -29.13
C GLY A 43 1.66 -2.82 -29.30
N VAL A 44 2.60 -3.46 -28.62
CA VAL A 44 2.90 -4.90 -28.72
C VAL A 44 2.66 -5.55 -27.36
N GLY A 45 1.43 -5.99 -27.08
CA GLY A 45 1.08 -6.85 -25.95
C GLY A 45 0.22 -8.01 -26.41
N ASP A 46 -0.56 -8.67 -25.55
CA ASP A 46 -1.26 -9.93 -25.89
C ASP A 46 -2.72 -9.75 -26.33
N GLU A 47 -3.34 -8.59 -26.05
CA GLU A 47 -4.75 -8.33 -26.37
C GLU A 47 -4.90 -7.58 -27.71
N PHE A 48 -5.88 -7.96 -28.53
CA PHE A 48 -6.12 -7.33 -29.83
C PHE A 48 -6.72 -5.93 -29.65
N TRP A 49 -6.03 -4.89 -30.15
CA TRP A 49 -6.52 -3.51 -30.09
C TRP A 49 -7.26 -3.12 -31.38
N GLN A 50 -6.53 -3.02 -32.49
CA GLN A 50 -7.10 -2.69 -33.80
C GLN A 50 -6.19 -3.16 -34.94
N TYR A 51 -6.71 -3.19 -36.16
CA TYR A 51 -5.87 -3.30 -37.35
C TYR A 51 -5.48 -1.89 -37.82
N ARG A 52 -4.23 -1.71 -38.22
CA ARG A 52 -3.81 -0.52 -38.99
C ARG A 52 -3.22 -0.93 -40.35
N PRO A 53 -3.27 -0.06 -41.36
CA PRO A 53 -2.52 -0.25 -42.60
C PRO A 53 -1.01 -0.37 -42.30
N ALA A 54 -0.35 -1.31 -42.97
CA ALA A 54 1.10 -1.43 -42.95
C ALA A 54 1.73 -0.26 -43.72
N ILE A 55 2.86 0.25 -43.22
CA ILE A 55 3.62 1.32 -43.86
C ILE A 55 5.05 0.87 -44.17
N SER A 56 5.73 1.60 -45.04
CA SER A 56 7.13 1.34 -45.37
C SER A 56 8.00 1.48 -44.11
N GLY A 57 8.69 0.39 -43.76
CA GLY A 57 9.51 0.28 -42.54
C GLY A 57 8.97 -0.73 -41.52
N ASP A 58 7.72 -1.16 -41.66
CA ASP A 58 7.17 -2.21 -40.82
C ASP A 58 7.75 -3.59 -41.17
N SER A 59 7.95 -4.43 -40.14
CA SER A 59 8.40 -5.80 -40.35
C SER A 59 7.34 -6.64 -41.05
N ARG A 60 7.74 -7.40 -42.08
CA ARG A 60 6.87 -8.36 -42.76
C ARG A 60 6.31 -9.45 -41.84
N SER A 61 7.00 -9.76 -40.74
CA SER A 61 6.52 -10.71 -39.73
C SER A 61 5.36 -10.19 -38.89
N ALA A 62 5.15 -8.87 -38.85
CA ALA A 62 4.05 -8.24 -38.11
C ALA A 62 2.74 -8.15 -38.92
N ILE A 63 2.78 -8.49 -40.21
CA ILE A 63 1.60 -8.43 -41.09
C ILE A 63 0.66 -9.60 -40.74
N ASP A 64 -0.60 -9.27 -40.47
CA ASP A 64 -1.65 -10.27 -40.34
C ASP A 64 -2.13 -10.65 -41.75
N TRP A 65 -1.57 -11.75 -42.27
CA TRP A 65 -1.89 -12.25 -43.60
C TRP A 65 -3.35 -12.68 -43.74
N ARG A 66 -3.99 -13.13 -42.66
CA ARG A 66 -5.39 -13.59 -42.68
C ARG A 66 -6.37 -12.43 -42.85
N ARG A 67 -6.12 -11.30 -42.20
CA ARG A 67 -6.90 -10.07 -42.40
C ARG A 67 -6.60 -9.44 -43.76
N SER A 68 -5.32 -9.38 -44.12
CA SER A 68 -4.86 -8.74 -45.37
C SER A 68 -5.37 -9.45 -46.61
N ALA A 69 -5.52 -10.78 -46.60
CA ALA A 69 -6.06 -11.54 -47.73
C ALA A 69 -7.52 -11.20 -48.12
N ARG A 70 -8.25 -10.43 -47.29
CA ARG A 70 -9.63 -10.02 -47.56
C ARG A 70 -9.76 -8.65 -48.23
N THR A 71 -8.65 -7.97 -48.51
CA THR A 71 -8.61 -6.60 -49.04
C THR A 71 -7.35 -6.37 -49.87
N ASP A 72 -7.29 -5.32 -50.68
CA ASP A 72 -6.07 -4.96 -51.44
C ASP A 72 -4.99 -4.24 -50.60
N ALA A 73 -5.20 -4.13 -49.28
CA ALA A 73 -4.30 -3.47 -48.35
C ALA A 73 -3.71 -4.45 -47.33
N GLN A 74 -2.43 -4.25 -47.00
CA GLN A 74 -1.75 -4.99 -45.94
C GLN A 74 -2.07 -4.36 -44.58
N PHE A 75 -2.47 -5.20 -43.63
CA PHE A 75 -2.80 -4.79 -42.27
C PHE A 75 -1.86 -5.43 -41.26
N ILE A 76 -1.46 -4.62 -40.28
CA ILE A 76 -0.75 -5.07 -39.09
C ILE A 76 -1.75 -5.13 -37.95
N ARG A 77 -1.73 -6.26 -37.24
CA ARG A 77 -2.47 -6.42 -35.99
C ARG A 77 -1.75 -5.62 -34.92
N GLN A 78 -2.28 -4.46 -34.54
CA GLN A 78 -1.78 -3.76 -33.37
C GLN A 78 -2.34 -4.44 -32.12
N MET A 79 -1.44 -4.75 -31.21
CA MET A 79 -1.81 -5.31 -29.93
C MET A 79 -1.86 -4.19 -28.89
N GLU A 80 -2.45 -4.41 -27.73
CA GLU A 80 -2.47 -3.40 -26.67
C GLU A 80 -1.09 -3.32 -26.00
N TRP A 81 -0.48 -2.14 -25.89
CA TRP A 81 0.69 -1.95 -25.03
C TRP A 81 0.24 -1.94 -23.58
N GLN A 82 0.33 -3.08 -22.91
CA GLN A 82 0.34 -3.14 -21.46
C GLN A 82 1.78 -3.32 -20.99
N SER A 83 2.54 -2.21 -20.88
CA SER A 83 3.69 -2.25 -19.98
C SER A 83 3.12 -2.32 -18.57
N ALA A 84 3.06 -3.55 -18.05
CA ALA A 84 2.66 -3.81 -16.68
C ALA A 84 3.54 -2.97 -15.74
N GLN A 85 2.91 -1.97 -15.14
CA GLN A 85 3.42 -1.17 -14.05
C GLN A 85 3.84 -2.09 -12.92
N THR A 86 4.89 -1.67 -12.24
CA THR A 86 5.40 -2.38 -11.07
C THR A 86 5.06 -1.57 -9.83
N VAL A 87 4.31 -2.16 -8.91
CA VAL A 87 3.88 -1.54 -7.66
C VAL A 87 4.49 -2.29 -6.49
N HIS A 88 5.24 -1.56 -5.67
CA HIS A 88 5.87 -2.04 -4.46
C HIS A 88 5.09 -1.57 -3.24
N PHE A 89 4.86 -2.48 -2.32
CA PHE A 89 4.20 -2.21 -1.05
C PHE A 89 5.19 -2.29 0.10
N TRP A 90 5.01 -1.44 1.08
CA TRP A 90 5.57 -1.63 2.41
C TRP A 90 4.46 -1.40 3.41
N VAL A 91 4.31 -2.37 4.29
CA VAL A 91 3.38 -2.34 5.41
C VAL A 91 4.25 -2.35 6.66
N ASP A 92 4.03 -1.37 7.52
CA ASP A 92 4.75 -1.27 8.77
C ASP A 92 4.43 -2.46 9.68
N SER A 93 5.49 -3.00 10.27
CA SER A 93 5.50 -4.16 11.14
C SER A 93 6.00 -3.84 12.55
N GLY A 94 6.15 -2.56 12.88
CA GLY A 94 6.47 -2.13 14.24
C GLY A 94 5.34 -2.45 15.21
N ALA A 95 5.70 -2.69 16.48
CA ALA A 95 4.73 -3.07 17.51
C ALA A 95 3.61 -2.05 17.73
N SER A 96 3.85 -0.77 17.41
CA SER A 96 2.83 0.28 17.39
C SER A 96 1.63 -0.04 16.49
N MET A 97 1.84 -0.80 15.41
CA MET A 97 0.78 -1.19 14.48
C MET A 97 -0.17 -2.25 15.04
N ASP A 98 0.21 -2.97 16.10
CA ASP A 98 -0.66 -3.97 16.73
C ASP A 98 -1.63 -3.37 17.75
N PHE A 99 -1.56 -2.06 17.98
CA PHE A 99 -2.47 -1.35 18.85
C PHE A 99 -3.90 -1.35 18.28
N SER A 100 -4.88 -1.55 19.17
CA SER A 100 -6.31 -1.34 18.96
C SER A 100 -6.93 -0.86 20.26
N SER A 101 -7.81 0.15 20.20
CA SER A 101 -8.44 0.73 21.40
C SER A 101 -9.69 0.01 21.89
N ASP A 102 -10.34 -0.78 21.03
CA ASP A 102 -11.56 -1.51 21.33
C ASP A 102 -11.44 -2.96 20.84
N VAL A 103 -12.01 -3.91 21.58
CA VAL A 103 -12.02 -5.34 21.21
C VAL A 103 -12.74 -5.61 19.90
N ASN A 104 -13.69 -4.74 19.53
CA ASN A 104 -14.44 -4.83 18.28
C ASN A 104 -13.73 -4.13 17.10
N LEU A 105 -12.64 -3.40 17.38
CA LEU A 105 -11.82 -2.76 16.36
C LEU A 105 -10.65 -3.65 15.99
N GLU A 106 -10.41 -3.71 14.69
CA GLU A 106 -9.25 -4.39 14.12
C GLU A 106 -7.96 -3.61 14.44
N THR A 107 -6.84 -4.33 14.60
CA THR A 107 -5.53 -3.69 14.74
C THR A 107 -5.16 -2.87 13.50
N LYS A 108 -4.33 -1.85 13.67
CA LYS A 108 -3.80 -1.06 12.55
C LYS A 108 -3.05 -1.95 11.55
N SER A 109 -2.29 -2.95 12.03
CA SER A 109 -1.55 -3.94 11.24
C SER A 109 -2.47 -4.80 10.37
N SER A 110 -3.57 -5.31 10.93
CA SER A 110 -4.58 -6.08 10.20
C SER A 110 -5.24 -5.22 9.11
N ARG A 111 -5.60 -3.98 9.46
CA ARG A 111 -6.22 -3.04 8.52
C ARG A 111 -5.28 -2.70 7.36
N ALA A 112 -4.03 -2.38 7.67
CA ALA A 112 -3.00 -2.06 6.68
C ALA A 112 -2.73 -3.24 5.74
N THR A 113 -2.64 -4.46 6.29
CA THR A 113 -2.44 -5.69 5.52
C THR A 113 -3.58 -5.96 4.55
N VAL A 114 -4.85 -5.80 4.99
CA VAL A 114 -6.00 -5.98 4.10
C VAL A 114 -6.03 -4.96 2.97
N LEU A 115 -5.70 -3.69 3.25
CA LEU A 115 -5.59 -2.67 2.22
C LEU A 115 -4.51 -2.99 1.19
N ALA A 116 -3.30 -3.38 1.65
CA ALA A 116 -2.20 -3.77 0.78
C ALA A 116 -2.55 -4.99 -0.08
N LEU A 117 -3.11 -6.05 0.53
CA LEU A 117 -3.47 -7.28 -0.17
C LEU A 117 -4.61 -7.07 -1.15
N ALA A 118 -5.66 -6.34 -0.76
CA ALA A 118 -6.77 -6.05 -1.65
C ALA A 118 -6.28 -5.31 -2.90
N LEU A 119 -5.39 -4.32 -2.73
CA LEU A 119 -4.87 -3.56 -3.86
C LEU A 119 -3.92 -4.41 -4.70
N ALA A 120 -3.06 -5.22 -4.07
CA ALA A 120 -2.19 -6.15 -4.78
C ALA A 120 -3.00 -7.16 -5.61
N ILE A 121 -4.10 -7.70 -5.08
CA ILE A 121 -5.01 -8.59 -5.81
C ILE A 121 -5.61 -7.88 -7.02
N LEU A 122 -6.15 -6.67 -6.82
CA LEU A 122 -6.78 -5.92 -7.90
C LEU A 122 -5.77 -5.57 -9.01
N LEU A 123 -4.60 -5.06 -8.64
CA LEU A 123 -3.51 -4.73 -9.57
C LEU A 123 -3.02 -5.98 -10.31
N SER A 124 -2.82 -7.10 -9.60
CA SER A 124 -2.40 -8.35 -10.23
C SER A 124 -3.47 -8.91 -11.19
N ARG A 125 -4.76 -8.71 -10.92
CA ARG A 125 -5.84 -9.08 -11.86
C ARG A 125 -5.85 -8.18 -13.09
N ALA A 126 -5.41 -6.94 -12.96
CA ALA A 126 -5.22 -6.00 -14.06
C ALA A 126 -3.91 -6.22 -14.84
N GLY A 127 -3.15 -7.28 -14.54
CA GLY A 127 -1.89 -7.61 -15.22
C GLY A 127 -0.65 -6.91 -14.66
N GLU A 128 -0.81 -6.09 -13.61
CA GLU A 128 0.29 -5.34 -13.01
C GLU A 128 1.21 -6.24 -12.15
N ARG A 129 2.48 -5.84 -12.04
CA ARG A 129 3.46 -6.54 -11.19
C ARG A 129 3.41 -5.97 -9.78
N VAL A 130 3.33 -6.83 -8.78
CA VAL A 130 3.26 -6.45 -7.37
C VAL A 130 4.38 -7.09 -6.56
N GLY A 131 4.92 -6.37 -5.59
CA GLY A 131 5.97 -6.87 -4.70
C GLY A 131 6.05 -6.11 -3.39
N LEU A 132 6.83 -6.62 -2.44
CA LEU A 132 7.12 -5.93 -1.17
C LEU A 132 8.49 -5.24 -1.24
N LEU A 133 8.64 -4.12 -0.54
CA LEU A 133 9.95 -3.47 -0.36
C LEU A 133 10.87 -4.27 0.57
N SER A 134 10.30 -4.91 1.58
CA SER A 134 11.00 -5.80 2.52
C SER A 134 11.45 -7.12 1.91
N ASP A 135 10.87 -7.50 0.77
CA ASP A 135 11.22 -8.72 0.05
C ASP A 135 12.30 -8.42 -1.01
N PRO A 136 13.47 -9.07 -0.99
CA PRO A 136 14.50 -8.86 -2.02
C PRO A 136 14.08 -9.34 -3.41
N ARG A 137 13.09 -10.25 -3.51
CA ARG A 137 12.64 -10.82 -4.78
C ARG A 137 12.03 -9.75 -5.71
N PRO A 138 12.09 -9.95 -7.04
CA PRO A 138 11.45 -9.04 -7.99
C PRO A 138 9.93 -9.12 -7.91
N ALA A 139 9.26 -8.01 -8.18
CA ALA A 139 7.81 -7.96 -8.29
C ALA A 139 7.33 -8.80 -9.48
N LYS A 140 6.22 -9.51 -9.29
CA LYS A 140 5.62 -10.40 -10.30
C LYS A 140 4.10 -10.21 -10.32
N SER A 141 3.43 -10.72 -11.34
CA SER A 141 1.97 -10.82 -11.37
C SER A 141 1.54 -12.26 -11.07
N GLY A 142 0.24 -12.44 -10.80
CA GLY A 142 -0.41 -13.74 -10.65
C GLY A 142 -0.64 -14.16 -9.19
N GLU A 143 -1.51 -15.16 -9.03
CA GLU A 143 -1.99 -15.62 -7.72
C GLU A 143 -0.86 -16.13 -6.80
N SER A 144 0.13 -16.84 -7.37
CA SER A 144 1.30 -17.31 -6.60
C SER A 144 2.08 -16.15 -5.98
N GLN A 145 2.16 -14.99 -6.65
CA GLN A 145 2.81 -13.82 -6.10
C GLN A 145 1.99 -13.21 -4.96
N ILE A 146 0.66 -13.15 -5.10
CA ILE A 146 -0.23 -12.71 -4.02
C ILE A 146 -0.03 -13.58 -2.79
N GLN A 147 -0.08 -14.90 -2.92
CA GLN A 147 0.13 -15.80 -1.78
C GLN A 147 1.49 -15.59 -1.11
N LYS A 148 2.55 -15.32 -1.88
CA LYS A 148 3.88 -15.02 -1.33
C LYS A 148 3.93 -13.70 -0.58
N ILE A 149 3.42 -12.62 -1.17
CA ILE A 149 3.33 -11.30 -0.51
C ILE A 149 2.62 -11.45 0.83
N ALA A 150 1.51 -12.18 0.78
CA ALA A 150 0.59 -12.34 1.87
C ALA A 150 1.23 -13.20 3.00
N GLN A 151 1.92 -14.29 2.66
CA GLN A 151 2.76 -15.05 3.62
C GLN A 151 3.91 -14.22 4.20
N THR A 152 4.56 -13.37 3.40
CA THR A 152 5.64 -12.52 3.88
C THR A 152 5.09 -11.50 4.88
N LEU A 153 3.99 -10.80 4.58
CA LEU A 153 3.33 -9.88 5.52
C LEU A 153 2.95 -10.56 6.84
N ALA A 154 2.57 -11.83 6.83
CA ALA A 154 2.27 -12.59 8.04
C ALA A 154 3.50 -12.87 8.93
N ASN A 155 4.69 -12.88 8.35
CA ASN A 155 5.93 -13.23 9.04
C ASN A 155 6.81 -12.01 9.35
N ILE A 156 6.41 -10.81 8.90
CA ILE A 156 7.12 -9.58 9.26
C ILE A 156 6.61 -9.16 10.64
N GLY A 157 7.34 -9.56 11.68
CA GLY A 157 7.22 -9.02 13.01
C GLY A 157 8.56 -8.43 13.40
N ASP A 158 8.73 -7.12 13.20
CA ASP A 158 9.97 -6.48 13.64
C ASP A 158 10.03 -6.47 15.17
N LYS A 159 11.24 -6.56 15.71
CA LYS A 159 11.40 -6.60 17.16
C LYS A 159 11.32 -5.22 17.82
N ASP A 160 11.19 -4.17 17.02
CA ASP A 160 11.22 -2.78 17.49
C ASP A 160 9.81 -2.16 17.52
N ASP A 161 9.68 -1.03 18.23
CA ASP A 161 8.39 -0.33 18.40
C ASP A 161 7.86 0.28 17.08
N TYR A 162 8.77 0.60 16.17
CA TYR A 162 8.50 1.18 14.85
C TYR A 162 9.39 0.51 13.81
N ALA A 163 8.88 0.34 12.58
CA ALA A 163 9.67 -0.11 11.45
C ALA A 163 9.86 1.03 10.43
N TYR A 164 10.88 0.91 9.58
CA TYR A 164 11.18 1.88 8.54
C TYR A 164 11.21 1.23 7.17
N PRO A 165 10.76 1.93 6.11
CA PRO A 165 10.81 1.41 4.76
C PRO A 165 12.28 1.16 4.35
N PRO A 166 12.61 -0.02 3.82
CA PRO A 166 13.97 -0.30 3.40
C PRO A 166 14.35 0.54 2.18
N GLN A 167 15.61 0.96 2.12
CA GLN A 167 16.13 1.81 1.03
C GLN A 167 16.47 1.00 -0.24
N LYS A 168 15.53 0.18 -0.70
CA LYS A 168 15.65 -0.64 -1.91
C LYS A 168 15.57 0.24 -3.16
N ALA A 169 16.51 0.06 -4.09
CA ALA A 169 16.42 0.70 -5.40
C ALA A 169 15.28 0.05 -6.20
N LEU A 170 14.41 0.89 -6.75
CA LEU A 170 13.26 0.45 -7.52
C LEU A 170 13.45 0.77 -9.00
N PRO A 171 12.85 -0.02 -9.91
CA PRO A 171 12.87 0.29 -11.32
C PRO A 171 12.26 1.67 -11.60
N ASN A 172 12.82 2.39 -12.56
CA ASN A 172 12.29 3.67 -13.03
C ASN A 172 10.82 3.51 -13.49
N GLY A 173 9.96 4.46 -13.13
CA GLY A 173 8.53 4.44 -13.45
C GLY A 173 7.73 3.40 -12.64
N SER A 174 8.33 2.77 -11.63
CA SER A 174 7.58 1.96 -10.66
C SER A 174 6.80 2.85 -9.69
N ARG A 175 6.03 2.21 -8.81
CA ARG A 175 5.23 2.88 -7.79
C ARG A 175 5.47 2.31 -6.42
N ALA A 176 5.46 3.15 -5.40
CA ALA A 176 5.61 2.73 -4.00
C ALA A 176 4.38 3.09 -3.17
N ILE A 177 3.90 2.16 -2.36
CA ILE A 177 2.77 2.36 -1.45
C ILE A 177 3.25 2.01 -0.04
N LEU A 178 3.34 3.02 0.81
CA LEU A 178 3.78 2.90 2.20
C LEU A 178 2.55 3.01 3.11
N ILE A 179 2.31 2.00 3.95
CA ILE A 179 1.19 1.95 4.88
C ILE A 179 1.74 1.77 6.30
N SER A 180 1.53 2.75 7.18
CA SER A 180 2.12 2.83 8.52
C SER A 180 1.31 3.79 9.38
N ASP A 181 1.56 3.88 10.68
CA ASP A 181 1.11 5.04 11.47
C ASP A 181 2.09 6.23 11.38
N PHE A 182 3.31 6.02 10.87
CA PHE A 182 4.40 6.99 10.70
C PHE A 182 4.82 7.71 11.99
N MET A 183 4.69 7.03 13.14
CA MET A 183 5.03 7.58 14.46
C MET A 183 6.49 7.40 14.85
N GLY A 184 7.26 6.62 14.10
CA GLY A 184 8.69 6.44 14.32
C GLY A 184 9.56 7.67 14.03
N GLU A 185 10.87 7.46 14.03
CA GLU A 185 11.85 8.49 13.69
C GLU A 185 11.61 9.07 12.29
N TRP A 186 11.80 10.38 12.18
CA TRP A 186 11.51 11.10 10.94
C TRP A 186 12.57 10.88 9.86
N GLU A 187 13.84 10.86 10.24
CA GLU A 187 14.98 10.86 9.32
C GLU A 187 15.03 9.61 8.41
N PRO A 188 14.89 8.37 8.90
CA PRO A 188 14.93 7.19 8.04
C PRO A 188 13.81 7.17 7.00
N LEU A 189 12.61 7.67 7.37
CA LEU A 189 11.47 7.79 6.47
C LEU A 189 11.75 8.79 5.35
N VAL A 190 12.27 9.97 5.69
CA VAL A 190 12.62 11.02 4.71
C VAL A 190 13.67 10.51 3.72
N GLN A 191 14.71 9.83 4.21
CA GLN A 191 15.76 9.27 3.36
C GLN A 191 15.22 8.22 2.40
N ALA A 192 14.38 7.31 2.88
CA ALA A 192 13.76 6.29 2.03
C ALA A 192 12.89 6.92 0.93
N ILE A 193 12.00 7.85 1.29
CA ILE A 193 11.10 8.50 0.32
C ILE A 193 11.90 9.34 -0.68
N SER A 194 12.89 10.11 -0.23
CA SER A 194 13.69 10.96 -1.12
C SER A 194 14.48 10.12 -2.13
N LYS A 195 15.15 9.06 -1.67
CA LYS A 195 15.89 8.14 -2.54
C LYS A 195 15.00 7.47 -3.58
N THR A 196 13.78 7.10 -3.18
CA THR A 196 12.81 6.50 -4.11
C THR A 196 12.26 7.54 -5.09
N ALA A 197 11.98 8.77 -4.64
CA ALA A 197 11.52 9.85 -5.50
C ALA A 197 12.57 10.26 -6.56
N ASP A 198 13.86 10.29 -6.21
CA ASP A 198 14.97 10.57 -7.12
C ASP A 198 15.07 9.56 -8.28
N GLN A 199 14.47 8.38 -8.12
CA GLN A 199 14.40 7.32 -9.15
C GLN A 199 13.14 7.44 -10.04
N ASN A 200 12.46 8.60 -10.02
CA ASN A 200 11.18 8.85 -10.69
C ASN A 200 10.07 7.85 -10.30
N VAL A 201 10.11 7.36 -9.06
CA VAL A 201 9.07 6.50 -8.53
C VAL A 201 7.98 7.37 -7.93
N SER A 202 6.75 7.20 -8.40
CA SER A 202 5.58 7.84 -7.80
C SER A 202 5.05 7.01 -6.64
N GLY A 203 4.42 7.62 -5.65
CA GLY A 203 3.95 6.83 -4.52
C GLY A 203 2.84 7.45 -3.69
N CYS A 204 2.39 6.66 -2.72
CA CYS A 204 1.35 7.01 -1.77
C CYS A 204 1.79 6.65 -0.35
N LEU A 205 1.52 7.55 0.58
CA LEU A 205 1.61 7.34 2.02
C LEU A 205 0.19 7.18 2.55
N VAL A 206 -0.09 6.07 3.24
CA VAL A 206 -1.35 5.84 3.93
C VAL A 206 -1.06 5.72 5.42
N GLN A 207 -1.43 6.76 6.15
CA GLN A 207 -1.36 6.74 7.60
C GLN A 207 -2.56 5.97 8.14
N VAL A 208 -2.34 4.92 8.94
CA VAL A 208 -3.40 4.20 9.63
C VAL A 208 -3.37 4.57 11.10
N LEU A 209 -4.48 5.10 11.61
CA LEU A 209 -4.62 5.53 13.00
C LEU A 209 -5.80 4.84 13.67
N ASP A 210 -5.68 4.64 14.97
CA ASP A 210 -6.77 4.22 15.82
C ASP A 210 -7.57 5.46 16.32
N PRO A 211 -8.91 5.41 16.42
CA PRO A 211 -9.72 6.55 16.86
C PRO A 211 -9.34 7.08 18.25
N SER A 212 -8.80 6.26 19.14
CA SER A 212 -8.30 6.71 20.43
C SER A 212 -7.00 7.51 20.33
N GLU A 213 -6.19 7.31 19.30
CA GLU A 213 -4.99 8.12 19.04
C GLU A 213 -5.42 9.54 18.63
N LEU A 214 -6.51 9.67 17.87
CA LEU A 214 -7.05 10.98 17.46
C LEU A 214 -7.79 11.70 18.60
N SER A 215 -8.66 10.98 19.31
CA SER A 215 -9.52 11.57 20.33
C SER A 215 -8.86 11.67 21.69
N PHE A 216 -7.84 10.85 21.94
CA PHE A 216 -7.12 10.70 23.20
C PHE A 216 -8.06 10.72 24.42
N PRO A 217 -8.96 9.73 24.56
CA PRO A 217 -10.05 9.77 25.53
C PRO A 217 -9.61 9.45 26.97
N PHE A 218 -8.30 9.35 27.22
CA PHE A 218 -7.77 8.95 28.52
C PHE A 218 -7.86 10.11 29.53
N LYS A 219 -8.58 9.89 30.64
CA LYS A 219 -8.76 10.84 31.75
C LYS A 219 -8.10 10.29 33.01
N GLY A 220 -7.42 11.13 33.79
CA GLY A 220 -6.83 10.77 35.09
C GLY A 220 -5.34 10.43 35.04
N ARG A 221 -4.87 9.53 35.92
CA ARG A 221 -3.48 9.02 35.92
C ARG A 221 -3.40 7.88 34.91
N VAL A 222 -2.62 8.05 33.86
CA VAL A 222 -2.44 7.07 32.79
C VAL A 222 -0.96 6.78 32.68
N ILE A 223 -0.59 5.51 32.80
CA ILE A 223 0.76 5.05 32.52
C ILE A 223 0.78 4.71 31.04
N PHE A 224 1.57 5.45 30.26
CA PHE A 224 1.82 5.11 28.87
C PHE A 224 3.02 4.18 28.83
N GLU A 225 2.74 2.91 28.62
CA GLU A 225 3.74 1.90 28.31
C GLU A 225 3.77 1.70 26.80
N SER A 226 4.96 1.79 26.21
CA SER A 226 5.18 1.26 24.85
C SER A 226 4.70 -0.19 24.77
N MET A 227 4.26 -0.65 23.60
CA MET A 227 3.81 -2.02 23.39
C MET A 227 4.87 -3.07 23.79
N LYS A 228 6.15 -2.70 23.85
CA LYS A 228 7.24 -3.54 24.39
C LYS A 228 7.85 -3.08 25.73
N SER A 229 7.15 -2.21 26.47
CA SER A 229 7.58 -1.70 27.79
C SER A 229 8.97 -1.02 27.79
N SER A 230 9.43 -0.52 26.64
CA SER A 230 10.71 0.19 26.46
C SER A 230 10.66 1.65 26.95
N LEU A 231 9.47 2.25 26.93
CA LEU A 231 9.20 3.63 27.35
C LEU A 231 8.04 3.62 28.35
N ASN A 232 8.34 4.04 29.58
CA ASN A 232 7.36 4.27 30.64
C ASN A 232 7.21 5.78 30.80
N PHE A 233 6.17 6.36 30.20
CA PHE A 233 5.78 7.73 30.48
C PHE A 233 4.71 7.73 31.57
N GLU A 234 5.17 7.91 32.82
CA GLU A 234 4.29 8.15 33.96
C GLU A 234 4.06 9.66 34.11
N THR A 235 2.81 10.11 34.01
CA THR A 235 2.51 11.54 34.18
C THR A 235 1.21 11.77 34.94
N LEU A 236 1.26 12.76 35.84
CA LEU A 236 0.20 13.14 36.77
C LEU A 236 -0.82 14.12 36.14
N ARG A 237 -0.70 14.45 34.84
CA ARG A 237 -1.58 15.40 34.13
C ARG A 237 -1.94 14.93 32.73
N ALA A 238 -2.90 14.01 32.61
CA ALA A 238 -3.38 13.50 31.31
C ALA A 238 -3.97 14.58 30.39
N ASN A 239 -4.57 15.65 30.94
CA ASN A 239 -5.17 16.70 30.11
C ASN A 239 -4.13 17.55 29.35
N SER A 240 -3.00 17.91 29.97
CA SER A 240 -1.95 18.68 29.28
C SER A 240 -1.19 17.82 28.26
N LEU A 241 -1.07 16.51 28.51
CA LEU A 241 -0.50 15.57 27.55
C LEU A 241 -1.37 15.39 26.32
N ARG A 242 -2.70 15.42 26.49
CA ARG A 242 -3.65 15.27 25.39
C ARG A 242 -3.43 16.36 24.34
N ASP A 243 -3.41 17.62 24.78
CA ASP A 243 -3.24 18.75 23.87
C ASP A 243 -1.87 18.73 23.20
N GLU A 244 -0.81 18.40 23.95
CA GLU A 244 0.54 18.25 23.40
C GLU A 244 0.65 17.11 22.38
N TYR A 245 0.01 15.96 22.65
CA TYR A 245 0.00 14.81 21.76
C TYR A 245 -0.77 15.12 20.47
N ILE A 246 -1.98 15.71 20.58
CA ILE A 246 -2.79 16.09 19.41
C ILE A 246 -2.02 17.11 18.57
N GLN A 247 -1.35 18.07 19.20
CA GLN A 247 -0.52 19.05 18.51
C GLN A 247 0.65 18.38 17.76
N LYS A 248 1.40 17.49 18.44
CA LYS A 248 2.49 16.73 17.80
C LYS A 248 1.99 15.83 16.66
N LEU A 249 0.81 15.25 16.80
CA LEU A 249 0.17 14.45 15.76
C LEU A 249 -0.18 15.32 14.54
N ALA A 250 -0.77 16.50 14.76
CA ALA A 250 -1.07 17.46 13.71
C ALA A 250 0.20 17.91 12.97
N GLU A 251 1.26 18.25 13.71
CA GLU A 251 2.58 18.59 13.16
C GLU A 251 3.16 17.45 12.32
N ARG A 252 3.04 16.20 12.81
CA ARG A 252 3.48 15.01 12.08
C ARG A 252 2.69 14.83 10.78
N GLN A 253 1.37 14.99 10.81
CA GLN A 253 0.53 14.90 9.61
C GLN A 253 0.87 15.99 8.58
N ASP A 254 1.11 17.23 9.04
CA ASP A 254 1.52 18.32 8.17
C ASP A 254 2.91 18.10 7.56
N ALA A 255 3.84 17.53 8.33
CA ALA A 255 5.14 17.11 7.84
C ALA A 255 5.02 16.02 6.76
N LEU A 256 4.17 14.99 6.98
CA LEU A 256 3.91 13.93 6.00
C LEU A 256 3.27 14.46 4.71
N ARG A 257 2.28 15.35 4.82
CA ARG A 257 1.68 16.03 3.66
C ARG A 257 2.72 16.84 2.88
N SER A 258 3.58 17.54 3.59
CA SER A 258 4.65 18.35 2.99
C SER A 258 5.69 17.49 2.30
N LEU A 259 6.12 16.39 2.93
CA LEU A 259 7.05 15.42 2.36
C LEU A 259 6.46 14.78 1.10
N ALA A 260 5.23 14.29 1.17
CA ALA A 260 4.55 13.71 0.02
C ALA A 260 4.47 14.70 -1.15
N ARG A 261 4.06 15.96 -0.90
CA ARG A 261 4.00 17.00 -1.94
C ARG A 261 5.36 17.27 -2.58
N LYS A 262 6.43 17.39 -1.78
CA LYS A 262 7.80 17.63 -2.29
C LYS A 262 8.30 16.49 -3.18
N SER A 263 7.96 15.25 -2.82
CA SER A 263 8.35 14.05 -3.57
C SER A 263 7.40 13.73 -4.74
N GLY A 264 6.34 14.52 -4.98
CA GLY A 264 5.32 14.23 -5.98
C GLY A 264 4.40 13.05 -5.62
N TRP A 265 4.40 12.64 -4.36
CA TRP A 265 3.61 11.56 -3.79
C TRP A 265 2.29 12.08 -3.20
N ARG A 266 1.41 11.14 -2.88
CA ARG A 266 0.12 11.43 -2.25
C ARG A 266 0.12 10.96 -0.81
N TYR A 267 -0.67 11.63 0.03
CA TYR A 267 -0.84 11.29 1.44
C TYR A 267 -2.33 11.18 1.78
N TYR A 268 -2.67 10.18 2.59
CA TYR A 268 -4.00 9.95 3.12
C TYR A 268 -3.95 9.41 4.53
N THR A 269 -4.96 9.73 5.33
CA THR A 269 -5.13 9.22 6.69
C THR A 269 -6.39 8.36 6.72
N HIS A 270 -6.25 7.13 7.21
CA HIS A 270 -7.32 6.18 7.41
C HIS A 270 -7.45 5.86 8.90
N ASN A 271 -8.68 5.89 9.41
CA ASN A 271 -8.97 5.48 10.77
C ASN A 271 -9.53 4.06 10.78
N THR A 272 -9.17 3.25 11.77
CA THR A 272 -9.61 1.84 11.87
C THR A 272 -11.13 1.70 12.08
N ASP A 273 -11.79 2.70 12.66
CA ASP A 273 -13.25 2.78 12.84
C ASP A 273 -14.02 3.10 11.55
N SER A 274 -13.31 3.60 10.54
CA SER A 274 -13.89 4.02 9.27
C SER A 274 -13.99 2.84 8.30
N ALA A 275 -14.91 2.93 7.34
CA ALA A 275 -15.10 1.90 6.33
C ALA A 275 -13.83 1.67 5.49
N VAL A 276 -13.31 0.44 5.46
CA VAL A 276 -12.09 0.06 4.72
C VAL A 276 -12.18 0.37 3.22
N GLN A 277 -13.39 0.33 2.66
CA GLN A 277 -13.71 0.64 1.27
C GLN A 277 -13.25 2.05 0.88
N SER A 278 -13.39 3.03 1.80
CA SER A 278 -13.04 4.43 1.52
C SER A 278 -11.54 4.60 1.28
N ALA A 279 -10.71 4.03 2.15
CA ALA A 279 -9.25 4.03 2.01
C ALA A 279 -8.80 3.25 0.78
N PHE A 280 -9.45 2.11 0.51
CA PHE A 280 -9.15 1.31 -0.66
C PHE A 280 -9.44 2.07 -1.97
N LEU A 281 -10.61 2.71 -2.09
CA LEU A 281 -10.97 3.50 -3.26
C LEU A 281 -10.03 4.70 -3.45
N TRP A 282 -9.63 5.36 -2.36
CA TRP A 282 -8.64 6.43 -2.42
C TRP A 282 -7.30 5.90 -2.96
N LEU A 283 -6.82 4.79 -2.42
CA LEU A 283 -5.58 4.13 -2.86
C LEU A 283 -5.65 3.74 -4.34
N TYR A 284 -6.74 3.11 -4.77
CA TYR A 284 -6.93 2.70 -6.16
C TYR A 284 -6.91 3.91 -7.11
N ASN A 285 -7.64 4.97 -6.78
CA ASN A 285 -7.63 6.21 -7.57
C ASN A 285 -6.26 6.89 -7.59
N ALA A 286 -5.53 6.83 -6.47
CA ALA A 286 -4.16 7.30 -6.40
C ALA A 286 -3.24 6.50 -7.32
N THR A 287 -3.42 5.17 -7.40
CA THR A 287 -2.73 4.29 -8.35
C THR A 287 -3.19 4.44 -9.80
N GLU A 288 -4.33 5.05 -10.08
CA GLU A 288 -4.75 5.34 -11.46
C GLU A 288 -4.26 6.68 -12.00
N GLN A 289 -4.34 7.75 -11.19
CA GLN A 289 -4.03 9.10 -11.66
C GLN A 289 -2.53 9.38 -11.84
N GLY A 290 -1.66 8.59 -11.20
CA GLY A 290 -0.21 8.73 -11.31
C GLY A 290 0.40 8.37 -12.67
N ALA A 291 -0.32 7.68 -13.58
CA ALA A 291 0.19 7.38 -14.92
C ALA A 291 -0.38 8.25 -16.05
N ALA A 292 -1.17 9.27 -15.69
CA ALA A 292 -1.65 10.27 -16.63
C ALA A 292 -0.68 11.45 -16.80
N ARG A 293 0.53 11.37 -16.22
CA ARG A 293 1.62 12.34 -16.39
C ARG A 293 2.75 11.74 -17.20
#